data_AF-A0A670ZRW7-F1
#
_entry.id   AF-A0A670ZRW7-F1
#
_cell.length_a   1.000
_cell.length_b   1.000
_cell.length_c   1.000
_cell.angle_alpha   90.00
_cell.angle_beta   90.00
_cell.angle_gamma   90.00
#
_symmetry.space_group_name_H-M   'P 1'
#
loop_
_entity.id
_entity.type
_entity.pdbx_description
1 polymer ?
#
loop_
_entity_poly.entity_id
_entity_poly.type
_entity_poly.pdbx_seq_one_letter_code
_entity_poly.pdbx_strand_id
1 'polypeptide(L)'
;MLAGEFWELKSTHLKAANFEKHCFKPTCMQLSIADGLSKVQGSLGNIASKRERVKILFKKIEDILKYLDPQYIDRMAMPDAMKLQFILAGRSIVGGPASILNSRNKSLASVFFCVWSLAASPDHATKLQRLSQIHLQQQVSAELGNISLQTLLLSKQFVQWDEMLTQLEAAKQVKPTPE
;
A
#
# COMPACT_ATOMS: atom_id res chain seq x y z
N MET A 1 -9.61 72.02 82.35
CA MET A 1 -9.35 70.86 81.47
C MET A 1 -10.44 69.79 81.55
N LEU A 2 -11.08 69.55 82.69
CA LEU A 2 -12.02 68.43 82.90
C LEU A 2 -13.36 68.49 82.12
N ALA A 3 -13.84 69.67 81.72
CA ALA A 3 -15.16 69.79 81.07
C ALA A 3 -15.17 69.32 79.60
N GLY A 4 -14.06 69.51 78.87
CA GLY A 4 -13.95 69.07 77.47
C GLY A 4 -13.88 67.54 77.35
N GLU A 5 -13.11 66.91 78.23
CA GLU A 5 -12.98 65.45 78.31
C GLU A 5 -14.30 64.78 78.70
N PHE A 6 -15.12 65.41 79.55
CA PHE A 6 -16.45 64.90 79.91
C PHE A 6 -17.43 64.89 78.73
N TRP A 7 -17.42 65.92 77.89
CA TRP A 7 -18.28 65.98 76.70
C TRP A 7 -17.83 64.99 75.62
N GLU A 8 -16.52 64.80 75.44
CA GLU A 8 -16.02 63.75 74.55
C GLU A 8 -16.37 62.36 75.06
N LEU A 9 -16.21 62.10 76.37
CA LEU A 9 -16.57 60.83 76.97
C LEU A 9 -18.07 60.53 76.84
N LYS A 10 -18.93 61.54 77.00
CA LYS A 10 -20.38 61.39 76.82
C LYS A 10 -20.75 61.15 75.35
N SER A 11 -20.04 61.79 74.42
CA SER A 11 -20.24 61.62 72.98
C SER A 11 -19.79 60.23 72.50
N THR A 12 -18.63 59.76 72.98
CA THR A 12 -18.16 58.39 72.69
C THR A 12 -19.08 57.35 73.32
N HIS A 13 -19.58 57.56 74.54
CA HIS A 13 -20.57 56.69 75.15
C HIS A 13 -21.88 56.64 74.36
N LEU A 14 -22.35 57.78 73.85
CA LEU A 14 -23.59 57.84 73.07
C LEU A 14 -23.42 57.15 71.71
N LYS A 15 -22.27 57.33 71.05
CA LYS A 15 -21.93 56.61 69.80
C LYS A 15 -21.79 55.11 70.05
N ALA A 16 -21.12 54.71 71.13
CA ALA A 16 -21.00 53.31 71.53
C ALA A 16 -22.36 52.68 71.82
N ALA A 17 -23.23 53.37 72.57
CA ALA A 17 -24.59 52.90 72.86
C ALA A 17 -25.47 52.82 71.60
N ASN A 18 -25.26 53.68 70.60
CA ASN A 18 -26.01 53.63 69.35
C ASN A 18 -25.50 52.52 68.42
N PHE A 19 -24.19 52.28 68.39
CA PHE A 19 -23.56 51.12 67.74
C PHE A 19 -24.01 49.82 68.41
N GLU A 20 -24.09 49.77 69.72
CA GLU A 20 -24.58 48.61 70.47
C GLU A 20 -26.06 48.34 70.16
N LYS A 21 -26.89 49.36 70.01
CA LYS A 21 -28.30 49.18 69.59
C LYS A 21 -28.46 48.68 68.16
N HIS A 22 -27.59 49.11 67.23
CA HIS A 22 -27.64 48.69 65.83
C HIS A 22 -26.94 47.34 65.58
N CYS A 23 -25.88 47.03 66.32
CA CYS A 23 -25.03 45.85 66.11
C CYS A 23 -25.14 44.79 67.22
N PHE A 24 -25.83 45.06 68.33
CA PHE A 24 -25.86 44.17 69.50
C PHE A 24 -27.28 44.07 70.11
N LYS A 25 -28.13 43.27 69.48
CA LYS A 25 -29.30 42.68 70.16
C LYS A 25 -28.77 41.55 71.08
N PRO A 26 -29.12 41.45 72.38
CA PRO A 26 -28.31 40.74 73.39
C PRO A 26 -28.23 39.20 73.30
N THR A 27 -28.56 38.57 72.16
CA THR A 27 -28.56 37.10 72.07
C THR A 27 -28.27 36.51 70.69
N CYS A 28 -27.96 37.29 69.64
CA CYS A 28 -28.01 36.70 68.28
C CYS A 28 -27.00 37.20 67.21
N MET A 29 -26.03 38.07 67.52
CA MET A 29 -25.25 38.75 66.45
C MET A 29 -23.99 38.01 65.97
N GLN A 30 -23.28 37.23 66.81
CA GLN A 30 -22.18 36.39 66.30
C GLN A 30 -22.66 35.14 65.56
N LEU A 31 -23.81 34.59 65.98
CA LEU A 31 -24.48 33.53 65.21
C LEU A 31 -24.98 34.10 63.87
N SER A 32 -25.70 35.22 63.83
CA SER A 32 -26.35 35.69 62.60
C SER A 32 -25.40 35.94 61.40
N ILE A 33 -24.21 36.53 61.61
CA ILE A 33 -23.27 36.78 60.51
C ILE A 33 -22.54 35.49 60.10
N ALA A 34 -22.10 34.68 61.05
CA ALA A 34 -21.45 33.41 60.77
C ALA A 34 -22.42 32.39 60.13
N ASP A 35 -23.68 32.38 60.57
CA ASP A 35 -24.77 31.58 60.01
C ASP A 35 -25.17 32.09 58.63
N GLY A 36 -25.19 33.42 58.43
CA GLY A 36 -25.40 34.05 57.14
C GLY A 36 -24.31 33.69 56.14
N LEU A 37 -23.04 33.76 56.55
CA LEU A 37 -21.89 33.33 55.75
C LEU A 37 -21.92 31.83 55.47
N SER A 38 -22.28 31.00 56.46
CA SER A 38 -22.44 29.55 56.30
C SER A 38 -23.57 29.21 55.33
N LYS A 39 -24.67 29.97 55.37
CA LYS A 39 -25.80 29.84 54.43
C LYS A 39 -25.42 30.29 53.02
N VAL A 40 -24.67 31.38 52.89
CA VAL A 40 -24.14 31.84 51.61
C VAL A 40 -23.16 30.83 51.04
N GLN A 41 -22.25 30.29 51.85
CA GLN A 41 -21.32 29.23 51.46
C GLN A 41 -22.04 27.95 51.03
N GLY A 42 -23.04 27.50 51.78
CA GLY A 42 -23.89 26.38 51.40
C GLY A 42 -24.66 26.64 50.10
N SER A 43 -25.18 27.85 49.91
CA SER A 43 -25.84 28.25 48.66
C SER A 43 -24.88 28.30 47.47
N LEU A 44 -23.66 28.79 47.67
CA LEU A 44 -22.61 28.85 46.65
C LEU A 44 -22.11 27.46 46.28
N GLY A 45 -21.91 26.58 47.26
CA GLY A 45 -21.60 25.16 47.03
C GLY A 45 -22.72 24.45 46.27
N ASN A 46 -23.98 24.73 46.61
CA ASN A 46 -25.13 24.20 45.88
C ASN A 46 -25.19 24.71 44.43
N ILE A 47 -24.91 26.00 44.20
CA ILE A 47 -24.85 26.58 42.85
C ILE A 47 -23.69 25.97 42.04
N ALA A 48 -22.50 25.83 42.63
CA ALA A 48 -21.35 25.21 41.99
C ALA A 48 -21.62 23.74 41.64
N SER A 49 -22.19 22.96 42.55
CA SER A 49 -22.58 21.57 42.31
C SER A 49 -23.65 21.44 41.23
N LYS A 50 -24.70 22.28 41.25
CA LYS A 50 -25.73 22.31 40.21
C LYS A 50 -25.14 22.66 38.84
N ARG A 51 -24.22 23.62 38.78
CA ARG A 51 -23.53 24.01 37.55
C ARG A 51 -22.73 22.85 36.95
N GLU A 52 -22.02 22.09 37.77
CA GLU A 52 -21.25 20.93 37.29
C GLU A 52 -22.17 19.80 36.82
N ARG A 53 -23.28 19.55 37.54
CA ARG A 53 -24.32 18.59 37.10
C ARG A 53 -24.93 18.96 35.75
N VAL A 54 -25.23 20.24 35.55
CA VAL A 54 -25.75 20.76 34.27
C VAL A 54 -24.72 20.57 33.16
N LYS A 55 -23.43 20.84 33.42
CA LYS A 55 -22.35 20.63 32.46
C LYS A 55 -22.20 19.15 32.05
N ILE A 56 -22.27 18.23 33.01
CA ILE A 56 -22.25 16.78 32.72
C ILE A 56 -23.47 16.37 31.90
N LEU A 57 -24.66 16.91 32.21
CA LEU A 57 -25.88 16.64 31.46
C LEU A 57 -25.79 17.14 30.01
N PHE A 58 -25.29 18.35 29.78
CA PHE A 58 -25.07 18.86 28.42
C PHE A 58 -24.11 17.97 27.62
N LYS A 59 -23.01 17.53 28.24
CA LYS A 59 -22.09 16.59 27.59
C LYS A 59 -22.76 15.25 27.26
N LYS A 60 -23.58 14.71 28.17
CA LYS A 60 -24.36 13.50 27.91
C LYS A 60 -25.39 13.69 26.79
N ILE A 61 -26.02 14.87 26.69
CA ILE A 61 -26.96 15.19 25.61
C ILE A 61 -26.22 15.24 24.26
N GLU A 62 -25.03 15.84 24.20
CA GLU A 62 -24.18 15.83 23.00
C GLU A 62 -23.76 14.40 22.60
N ASP A 63 -23.34 13.59 23.57
CA ASP A 63 -23.01 12.18 23.33
C ASP A 63 -24.24 11.41 22.81
N ILE A 64 -25.40 11.59 23.42
CA ILE A 64 -26.66 10.97 22.99
C ILE A 64 -27.04 11.45 21.59
N LEU A 65 -26.90 12.74 21.27
CA LEU A 65 -27.17 13.30 19.94
C LEU A 65 -26.31 12.65 18.85
N LYS A 66 -25.05 12.31 19.16
CA LYS A 66 -24.17 11.55 18.24
C LYS A 66 -24.70 10.15 17.94
N TYR A 67 -25.27 9.48 18.93
CA TYR A 67 -25.88 8.16 18.72
C TYR A 67 -27.27 8.24 18.11
N LEU A 68 -27.98 9.36 18.20
CA LEU A 68 -29.31 9.53 17.61
C LEU A 68 -29.33 9.78 16.11
N ASP A 69 -28.18 9.94 15.43
CA ASP A 69 -28.16 9.98 13.97
C ASP A 69 -28.67 8.63 13.43
N PRO A 70 -29.87 8.58 12.82
CA PRO A 70 -30.46 7.32 12.34
C PRO A 70 -29.56 6.63 11.32
N GLN A 71 -28.77 7.41 10.58
CA GLN A 71 -27.84 6.88 9.59
C GLN A 71 -26.62 6.20 10.22
N TYR A 72 -26.29 6.49 11.49
CA TYR A 72 -25.17 5.89 12.21
C TYR A 72 -25.57 4.56 12.87
N ILE A 73 -26.73 4.51 13.53
CA ILE A 73 -27.23 3.27 14.16
C ILE A 73 -27.48 2.19 13.11
N ASP A 74 -28.16 2.52 12.01
CA ASP A 74 -28.49 1.54 10.95
C ASP A 74 -27.26 0.99 10.23
N ARG A 75 -26.16 1.77 10.15
CA ARG A 75 -24.90 1.31 9.55
C ARG A 75 -24.05 0.47 10.53
N MET A 76 -24.12 0.74 11.83
CA MET A 76 -23.35 -0.01 12.85
C MET A 76 -24.02 -1.33 13.23
N ALA A 77 -25.35 -1.35 13.30
CA ALA A 77 -26.10 -2.50 13.75
C ALA A 77 -26.62 -3.33 12.56
N MET A 78 -25.73 -3.87 11.71
CA MET A 78 -26.19 -4.87 10.76
C MET A 78 -26.59 -6.13 11.56
N PRO A 79 -27.87 -6.53 11.57
CA PRO A 79 -28.30 -7.67 12.38
C PRO A 79 -27.59 -8.95 11.93
N ASP A 80 -27.22 -9.81 12.87
CA ASP A 80 -26.45 -11.03 12.55
C ASP A 80 -27.21 -11.99 11.62
N ALA A 81 -28.55 -11.96 11.66
CA ALA A 81 -29.38 -12.65 10.70
C ALA A 81 -29.16 -12.14 9.26
N MET A 82 -28.99 -10.83 9.07
CA MET A 82 -28.70 -10.22 7.77
C MET A 82 -27.27 -10.53 7.31
N LYS A 83 -26.29 -10.59 8.23
CA LYS A 83 -24.92 -11.07 7.93
C LYS A 83 -24.96 -12.48 7.36
N LEU A 84 -25.70 -13.37 8.00
CA LEU A 84 -25.81 -14.77 7.57
C LEU A 84 -26.46 -14.85 6.18
N GLN A 85 -27.54 -14.13 5.94
CA GLN A 85 -28.19 -14.09 4.63
C GLN A 85 -27.28 -13.52 3.54
N PHE A 86 -26.51 -12.48 3.86
CA PHE A 86 -25.52 -11.91 2.94
C PHE A 86 -24.39 -12.90 2.63
N ILE A 87 -23.89 -13.64 3.62
CA ILE A 87 -22.87 -14.66 3.43
C ILE A 87 -23.41 -15.84 2.61
N LEU A 88 -24.64 -16.30 2.88
CA LEU A 88 -25.27 -17.39 2.14
C LEU A 88 -25.60 -17.02 0.70
N ALA A 89 -26.17 -15.82 0.47
CA ALA A 89 -26.39 -15.28 -0.86
C ALA A 89 -25.06 -15.03 -1.59
N GLY A 90 -24.09 -14.44 -0.89
CA GLY A 90 -22.74 -14.17 -1.37
C GLY A 90 -21.94 -15.45 -1.67
N ARG A 91 -22.25 -16.59 -1.05
CA ARG A 91 -21.59 -17.88 -1.34
C ARG A 91 -21.77 -18.31 -2.80
N SER A 92 -22.93 -18.05 -3.39
CA SER A 92 -23.19 -18.30 -4.82
C SER A 92 -22.39 -17.35 -5.72
N ILE A 93 -22.25 -16.09 -5.30
CA ILE A 93 -21.51 -15.03 -6.01
C ILE A 93 -19.99 -15.21 -5.86
N VAL A 94 -19.50 -15.80 -4.77
CA VAL A 94 -18.07 -16.04 -4.49
C VAL A 94 -17.60 -17.35 -5.13
N GLY A 95 -18.46 -18.38 -5.19
CA GLY A 95 -18.09 -19.68 -5.77
C GLY A 95 -17.73 -19.63 -7.26
N GLY A 96 -18.43 -18.81 -8.04
CA GLY A 96 -18.15 -18.63 -9.48
C GLY A 96 -16.77 -17.99 -9.74
N PRO A 97 -16.53 -16.76 -9.28
CA PRO A 97 -15.23 -16.08 -9.40
C PRO A 97 -14.08 -16.85 -8.76
N ALA A 98 -14.27 -17.52 -7.62
CA ALA A 98 -13.22 -18.32 -7.00
C ALA A 98 -12.77 -19.50 -7.88
N SER A 99 -13.70 -20.17 -8.57
CA SER A 99 -13.34 -21.26 -9.49
C SER A 99 -12.64 -20.77 -10.75
N ILE A 100 -13.06 -19.61 -11.28
CA ILE A 100 -12.43 -18.94 -12.42
C ILE A 100 -11.04 -18.40 -12.06
N LEU A 101 -10.87 -17.83 -10.87
CA LEU A 101 -9.57 -17.36 -10.39
C LEU A 101 -8.62 -18.54 -10.16
N ASN A 102 -9.12 -19.65 -9.62
CA ASN A 102 -8.32 -20.87 -9.43
C ASN A 102 -7.89 -21.49 -10.77
N SER A 103 -8.79 -21.58 -11.76
CA SER A 103 -8.44 -22.10 -13.09
C SER A 103 -7.47 -21.18 -13.83
N ARG A 104 -7.69 -19.86 -13.77
CA ARG A 104 -6.75 -18.86 -14.32
C ARG A 104 -5.40 -18.92 -13.63
N ASN A 105 -5.35 -19.04 -12.30
CA ASN A 105 -4.08 -19.13 -11.57
C ASN A 105 -3.31 -20.40 -11.94
N LYS A 106 -3.98 -21.55 -12.07
CA LYS A 106 -3.35 -22.79 -12.56
C LYS A 106 -2.84 -22.67 -14.00
N SER A 107 -3.63 -22.06 -14.89
CA SER A 107 -3.22 -21.79 -16.27
C SER A 107 -2.02 -20.85 -16.33
N LEU A 108 -2.04 -19.78 -15.54
CA LEU A 108 -0.94 -18.82 -15.48
C LEU A 108 0.30 -19.45 -14.86
N ALA A 109 0.19 -20.27 -13.81
CA ALA A 109 1.30 -21.01 -13.24
C ALA A 109 1.99 -21.92 -14.29
N SER A 110 1.20 -22.59 -15.15
CA SER A 110 1.74 -23.37 -16.27
C SER A 110 2.47 -22.48 -17.28
N VAL A 111 1.92 -21.32 -17.63
CA VAL A 111 2.56 -20.38 -18.56
C VAL A 111 3.84 -19.79 -17.95
N PHE A 112 3.84 -19.44 -16.66
CA PHE A 112 5.01 -18.95 -15.94
C PHE A 112 6.11 -20.02 -15.85
N PHE A 113 5.74 -21.29 -15.67
CA PHE A 113 6.68 -22.41 -15.71
C PHE A 113 7.30 -22.58 -17.11
N CYS A 114 6.48 -22.50 -18.17
CA CYS A 114 6.98 -22.50 -19.54
C CYS A 114 7.89 -21.29 -19.82
N VAL A 115 7.51 -20.09 -19.39
CA VAL A 115 8.31 -18.86 -19.54
C VAL A 115 9.61 -18.93 -18.74
N TRP A 116 9.64 -19.55 -17.57
CA TRP A 116 10.89 -19.83 -16.85
C TRP A 116 11.78 -20.79 -17.64
N SER A 117 11.22 -21.89 -18.14
CA SER A 117 11.97 -22.84 -18.98
C SER A 117 12.48 -22.19 -20.27
N LEU A 118 11.75 -21.19 -20.78
CA LEU A 118 12.17 -20.34 -21.89
C LEU A 118 13.12 -19.21 -21.45
N ALA A 119 13.12 -18.78 -20.19
CA ALA A 119 14.09 -17.81 -19.66
C ALA A 119 15.45 -18.46 -19.35
N ALA A 120 15.50 -19.78 -19.24
CA ALA A 120 16.74 -20.57 -19.34
C ALA A 120 17.32 -20.59 -20.79
N SER A 121 16.73 -19.83 -21.73
CA SER A 121 17.14 -19.73 -23.13
C SER A 121 18.44 -18.98 -23.47
N PRO A 122 19.16 -18.21 -22.62
CA PRO A 122 20.45 -17.66 -23.07
C PRO A 122 21.46 -18.78 -23.41
N ASP A 123 21.37 -19.93 -22.73
CA ASP A 123 22.22 -21.10 -23.02
C ASP A 123 21.85 -21.82 -24.32
N HIS A 124 20.56 -21.84 -24.70
CA HIS A 124 20.14 -22.42 -25.97
C HIS A 124 20.38 -21.49 -27.16
N ALA A 125 20.22 -20.17 -26.97
CA ALA A 125 20.53 -19.17 -27.99
C ALA A 125 22.02 -19.18 -28.34
N THR A 126 22.90 -19.25 -27.34
CA THR A 126 24.36 -19.34 -27.55
C THR A 126 24.78 -20.64 -28.22
N LYS A 127 24.17 -21.78 -27.86
CA LYS A 127 24.41 -23.08 -28.54
C LYS A 127 23.94 -23.07 -30.00
N LEU A 128 22.74 -22.55 -30.29
CA LEU A 128 22.22 -22.40 -31.65
C LEU A 128 23.09 -21.47 -32.50
N GLN A 129 23.53 -20.35 -31.93
CA GLN A 129 24.44 -19.42 -32.60
C GLN A 129 25.77 -20.10 -32.96
N ARG A 130 26.34 -20.90 -32.05
CA ARG A 130 27.56 -21.67 -32.31
C ARG A 130 27.36 -22.73 -33.40
N LEU A 131 26.23 -23.44 -33.39
CA LEU A 131 25.90 -24.43 -34.41
C LEU A 131 25.72 -23.80 -35.80
N SER A 132 25.07 -22.63 -35.86
CA SER A 132 24.92 -21.85 -37.11
C SER A 132 26.28 -21.48 -37.71
N GLN A 133 27.22 -21.02 -36.88
CA GLN A 133 28.57 -20.68 -37.33
C GLN A 133 29.32 -21.91 -37.88
N ILE A 134 29.20 -23.06 -37.22
CA ILE A 134 29.82 -24.32 -37.68
C ILE A 134 29.21 -24.76 -39.01
N HIS A 135 27.89 -24.64 -39.17
CA HIS A 135 27.21 -25.01 -40.41
C HIS A 135 27.69 -24.17 -41.60
N LEU A 136 27.78 -22.85 -41.43
CA LEU A 136 28.31 -21.95 -42.46
C LEU A 136 29.75 -22.33 -42.85
N GLN A 137 30.57 -22.66 -41.86
CA GLN A 137 31.96 -23.07 -42.12
C GLN A 137 32.06 -24.41 -42.86
N GLN A 138 31.20 -25.38 -42.55
CA GLN A 138 31.14 -26.65 -43.27
C GLN A 138 30.65 -26.47 -44.70
N GLN A 139 29.66 -25.59 -44.93
CA GLN A 139 29.14 -25.30 -46.27
C GLN A 139 30.22 -24.69 -47.17
N VAL A 140 30.97 -23.70 -46.67
CA VAL A 140 32.08 -23.08 -47.42
C VAL A 140 33.19 -24.10 -47.70
N SER A 141 33.51 -24.97 -46.74
CA SER A 141 34.52 -26.03 -46.94
C SER A 141 34.11 -27.06 -47.98
N ALA A 142 32.82 -27.40 -48.06
CA ALA A 142 32.29 -28.33 -49.06
C ALA A 142 32.33 -27.70 -50.47
N GLU A 143 31.97 -26.41 -50.59
CA GLU A 143 32.05 -25.68 -51.85
C GLU A 143 33.50 -25.57 -52.36
N LEU A 144 34.46 -25.26 -51.49
CA LEU A 144 35.90 -25.26 -51.81
C LEU A 144 36.39 -26.64 -52.27
N GLY A 145 35.92 -27.72 -51.63
CA GLY A 145 36.22 -29.09 -52.05
C GLY A 145 35.67 -29.43 -53.44
N ASN A 146 34.49 -28.95 -53.77
CA ASN A 146 33.90 -29.13 -55.11
C ASN A 146 34.69 -28.38 -56.18
N ILE A 147 35.13 -27.16 -55.89
CA ILE A 147 35.97 -26.38 -56.82
C ILE A 147 37.31 -27.07 -57.06
N SER A 148 37.94 -27.64 -56.01
CA SER A 148 39.20 -28.36 -56.16
C SER A 148 39.04 -29.63 -57.00
N LEU A 149 37.94 -30.37 -56.80
CA LEU A 149 37.60 -31.54 -57.60
C LEU A 149 37.38 -31.19 -59.07
N GLN A 150 36.61 -30.12 -59.34
CA GLN A 150 36.38 -29.64 -60.71
C GLN A 150 37.69 -29.23 -61.40
N THR A 151 38.58 -28.56 -60.67
CA THR A 151 39.91 -28.17 -61.17
C THR A 151 40.78 -29.39 -61.50
N LEU A 152 40.75 -30.44 -60.67
CA LEU A 152 41.45 -31.70 -60.92
C LEU A 152 40.89 -32.47 -62.13
N LEU A 153 39.58 -32.48 -62.29
CA LEU A 153 38.95 -33.13 -63.44
C LEU A 153 39.27 -32.40 -64.75
N LEU A 154 39.25 -31.06 -64.73
CA LEU A 154 39.65 -30.23 -65.87
C LEU A 154 41.11 -30.46 -66.24
N SER A 155 42.03 -30.51 -65.27
CA SER A 155 43.45 -30.76 -65.57
C SER A 155 43.67 -32.14 -66.19
N LYS A 156 42.96 -33.17 -65.71
CA LYS A 156 43.00 -34.51 -66.30
C LYS A 156 42.48 -34.51 -67.75
N GLN A 157 41.41 -33.76 -68.03
CA GLN A 157 40.88 -33.62 -69.39
C GLN A 157 41.90 -32.96 -70.33
N PHE A 158 42.61 -31.92 -69.87
CA PHE A 158 43.67 -31.29 -70.67
C PHE A 158 44.80 -32.25 -71.00
N VAL A 159 45.25 -33.06 -70.03
CA VAL A 159 46.31 -34.07 -70.28
C VAL A 159 45.84 -35.14 -71.28
N GLN A 160 44.59 -35.60 -71.18
CA GLN A 160 44.02 -36.55 -72.13
C GLN A 160 43.94 -35.98 -73.55
N TRP A 161 43.58 -34.71 -73.69
CA TRP A 161 43.57 -34.03 -74.98
C TRP A 161 44.98 -33.84 -75.54
N ASP A 162 45.95 -33.49 -74.70
CA ASP A 162 47.35 -33.34 -75.09
C ASP A 162 47.95 -34.68 -75.60
N GLU A 163 47.66 -35.77 -74.90
CA GLU A 163 48.11 -37.10 -75.31
C GLU A 163 47.42 -37.56 -76.61
N MET A 164 46.12 -37.30 -76.77
CA MET A 164 45.41 -37.58 -78.02
C MET A 164 45.97 -36.75 -79.19
N LEU A 165 46.25 -35.46 -78.99
CA LEU A 165 46.88 -34.59 -80.00
C LEU A 165 48.27 -35.10 -80.36
N THR A 166 49.08 -35.47 -79.36
CA THR A 166 50.41 -36.05 -79.55
C THR A 166 50.35 -37.35 -80.36
N GLN A 167 49.37 -38.23 -80.09
CA GLN A 167 49.18 -39.46 -80.86
C GLN A 167 48.76 -39.18 -82.30
N LEU A 168 47.88 -38.20 -82.53
CA LEU A 168 47.48 -37.79 -83.89
C LEU A 168 48.65 -37.17 -84.66
N GLU A 169 49.48 -36.35 -84.00
CA GLU A 169 50.70 -35.81 -84.58
C GLU A 169 51.73 -36.90 -84.91
N ALA A 170 51.93 -37.87 -84.01
CA ALA A 170 52.80 -39.02 -84.25
C ALA A 170 52.28 -39.89 -85.40
N ALA A 171 50.98 -40.17 -85.46
CA ALA A 171 50.37 -40.91 -86.57
C ALA A 171 50.51 -40.16 -87.91
N LYS A 172 50.48 -38.82 -87.89
CA LYS A 172 50.73 -37.99 -89.07
C LYS A 172 52.21 -38.02 -89.51
N GLN A 173 53.15 -38.13 -88.58
CA GLN A 173 54.58 -38.26 -88.86
C GLN A 173 54.98 -39.68 -89.32
N VAL A 174 54.18 -40.71 -89.02
CA VAL A 174 54.36 -42.10 -89.49
C VAL A 174 53.74 -42.30 -90.88
N LYS A 175 54.09 -41.43 -91.82
CA LYS A 175 54.00 -41.75 -93.25
C LYS A 175 55.37 -41.52 -93.92
N PRO A 176 56.29 -42.50 -93.84
CA PRO A 176 57.31 -42.64 -94.86
C PRO A 176 56.63 -43.31 -96.07
N THR A 177 56.53 -42.59 -97.19
CA THR A 177 56.37 -43.27 -98.49
C THR A 177 57.70 -43.09 -99.20
N PRO A 178 58.56 -44.12 -99.24
CA PRO A 178 59.62 -44.21 -100.24
C PRO A 178 58.98 -44.65 -101.56
N GLU A 179 59.15 -43.84 -102.59
CA GLU A 179 59.32 -44.19 -104.01
C GLU A 179 59.53 -42.91 -104.83
#